data_AF-A0A967CH77-F1
#
_entry.id   AF-A0A967CH77-F1
#
_cell.length_a   1.000
_cell.length_b   1.000
_cell.length_c   1.000
_cell.angle_alpha   90.00
_cell.angle_beta   90.00
_cell.angle_gamma   90.00
#
_symmetry.space_group_name_H-M   'P 1'
#
loop_
_entity.id
_entity.type
_entity.pdbx_description
1 polymer ?
#
loop_
_entity_poly.entity_id
_entity_poly.type
_entity_poly.pdbx_seq_one_letter_code
_entity_poly.pdbx_strand_id
1 'polypeptide(L)'
;MKIALIGAGSVVWTRRLMMDILSFPELTGATLSLMDIDPVRLETARQTVERLVAQVGAPATVEASLNQRDAVRGAKYVIYAVQVGMHHATLLDFDIPRKYGLRQTIADTLGVGGIFRGLRTIPVMLSLLQDMEEVCPDALFLNYVNPM
;
A
#
# COMPACT_ATOMS: atom_id res chain seq x y z
N MET A 1 13.83 -13.76 -0.38
CA MET A 1 13.82 -12.29 -0.17
C MET A 1 12.39 -11.85 0.13
N LYS A 2 12.15 -10.87 1.01
CA LYS A 2 10.79 -10.42 1.36
C LYS A 2 10.45 -9.06 0.75
N ILE A 3 9.28 -8.96 0.13
CA ILE A 3 8.69 -7.74 -0.44
C ILE A 3 7.36 -7.51 0.29
N ALA A 4 7.23 -6.39 0.97
CA ALA A 4 6.01 -6.04 1.69
C ALA A 4 5.17 -5.04 0.87
N LEU A 5 3.85 -5.27 0.82
CA LEU A 5 2.86 -4.36 0.25
C LEU A 5 1.91 -3.87 1.34
N ILE A 6 2.01 -2.59 1.68
CA ILE A 6 1.16 -1.92 2.66
C ILE A 6 -0.01 -1.24 1.93
N GLY A 7 -1.24 -1.61 2.25
CA GLY A 7 -2.44 -1.26 1.48
C GLY A 7 -2.84 -2.31 0.44
N ALA A 8 -2.53 -3.58 0.70
CA ALA A 8 -2.75 -4.70 -0.22
C ALA A 8 -4.23 -4.96 -0.55
N GLY A 9 -5.17 -4.41 0.22
CA GLY A 9 -6.61 -4.49 -0.05
C GLY A 9 -7.05 -3.71 -1.29
N SER A 10 -6.14 -2.97 -1.95
CA SER A 10 -6.33 -2.48 -3.32
C SER A 10 -6.15 -3.63 -4.33
N VAL A 11 -7.07 -4.59 -4.36
CA VAL A 11 -6.92 -5.89 -5.04
C VAL A 11 -6.50 -5.77 -6.52
N VAL A 12 -7.05 -4.79 -7.25
CA VAL A 12 -6.67 -4.55 -8.67
C VAL A 12 -5.22 -4.10 -8.78
N TRP A 13 -4.78 -3.19 -7.91
CA TRP A 13 -3.41 -2.72 -7.86
C TRP A 13 -2.46 -3.82 -7.43
N THR A 14 -2.79 -4.51 -6.32
CA THR A 14 -2.05 -5.67 -5.80
C THR A 14 -1.85 -6.71 -6.88
N ARG A 15 -2.91 -7.09 -7.61
CA ARG A 15 -2.79 -8.07 -8.71
C ARG A 15 -1.81 -7.61 -9.78
N ARG A 16 -1.87 -6.35 -10.22
CA ARG A 16 -0.97 -5.81 -11.26
C ARG A 16 0.49 -5.83 -10.79
N LEU A 17 0.73 -5.29 -9.61
CA LEU A 17 2.07 -5.24 -9.03
C LEU A 17 2.66 -6.64 -8.81
N MET A 18 1.87 -7.59 -8.32
CA MET A 18 2.34 -8.96 -8.13
C MET A 18 2.58 -9.68 -9.45
N MET A 19 1.82 -9.38 -10.52
CA MET A 19 2.11 -9.91 -11.87
C MET A 19 3.49 -9.43 -12.34
N ASP A 20 3.77 -8.14 -12.18
CA ASP A 20 5.05 -7.57 -12.58
C ASP A 20 6.19 -8.20 -11.77
N ILE A 21 6.08 -8.26 -10.43
CA ILE A 21 7.08 -8.88 -9.55
C ILE A 21 7.35 -10.34 -9.95
N LEU A 22 6.31 -11.14 -10.19
CA LEU A 22 6.44 -12.55 -10.55
C LEU A 22 7.01 -12.77 -11.96
N SER A 23 7.02 -11.75 -12.81
CA SER A 23 7.57 -11.82 -14.16
C SER A 23 9.11 -11.72 -14.22
N PHE A 24 9.75 -11.26 -13.13
CA PHE A 24 11.21 -11.11 -13.05
C PHE A 24 11.86 -12.37 -12.43
N PRO A 25 12.70 -13.11 -13.16
CA PRO A 25 13.36 -14.32 -12.65
C PRO A 25 14.17 -14.10 -11.36
N GLU A 26 14.78 -12.92 -11.21
CA GLU A 26 15.59 -12.51 -10.06
C GLU A 26 14.78 -12.40 -8.76
N LEU A 27 13.45 -12.29 -8.88
CA LEU A 27 12.53 -12.19 -7.75
C LEU A 27 11.84 -13.53 -7.43
N THR A 28 12.22 -14.61 -8.12
CA THR A 28 11.71 -15.95 -7.85
C THR A 28 12.04 -16.40 -6.43
N GLY A 29 11.09 -17.07 -5.77
CA GLY A 29 11.22 -17.53 -4.38
C GLY A 29 11.06 -16.40 -3.36
N ALA A 30 10.57 -15.23 -3.77
CA ALA A 30 10.28 -14.14 -2.85
C ALA A 30 9.10 -14.48 -1.91
N THR A 31 9.16 -13.92 -0.71
CA THR A 31 8.02 -13.82 0.21
C THR A 31 7.28 -12.52 -0.10
N LEU A 32 6.03 -12.64 -0.53
CA LEU A 32 5.11 -11.55 -0.80
C LEU A 32 4.27 -11.32 0.46
N SER A 33 4.59 -10.27 1.22
CA SER A 33 3.93 -9.94 2.48
C SER A 33 2.86 -8.89 2.26
N LEU A 34 1.60 -9.29 2.41
CA LEU A 34 0.45 -8.44 2.16
C LEU A 34 -0.06 -7.87 3.48
N MET A 35 -0.30 -6.55 3.52
CA MET A 35 -0.87 -5.90 4.68
C MET A 35 -2.01 -4.97 4.31
N ASP A 36 -3.12 -5.09 5.03
CA ASP A 36 -4.21 -4.13 5.05
C ASP A 36 -4.84 -4.13 6.43
N ILE A 37 -5.56 -3.07 6.78
CA ILE A 37 -6.31 -2.99 8.04
C ILE A 37 -7.67 -3.67 7.93
N ASP A 38 -8.16 -3.86 6.71
CA ASP A 38 -9.43 -4.53 6.43
C ASP A 38 -9.20 -6.03 6.16
N PRO A 39 -9.67 -6.94 7.05
CA PRO A 39 -9.43 -8.37 6.91
C PRO A 39 -10.11 -8.98 5.67
N VAL A 40 -11.25 -8.45 5.24
CA VAL A 40 -11.99 -8.99 4.08
C VAL A 40 -11.26 -8.64 2.80
N ARG A 41 -10.80 -7.38 2.69
CA ARG A 41 -10.01 -6.93 1.54
C ARG A 41 -8.65 -7.61 1.49
N LEU A 42 -8.01 -7.79 2.64
CA LEU A 42 -6.74 -8.50 2.75
C LEU A 42 -6.86 -9.96 2.32
N GLU A 43 -7.89 -10.66 2.78
CA GLU A 43 -8.13 -12.05 2.39
C GLU A 43 -8.39 -12.18 0.89
N THR A 44 -9.16 -11.26 0.31
CA THR A 44 -9.39 -11.21 -1.14
C THR A 44 -8.08 -10.99 -1.90
N ALA A 45 -7.21 -10.11 -1.41
CA ALA A 45 -5.89 -9.87 -1.98
C ALA A 45 -5.01 -11.12 -1.90
N ARG A 46 -4.93 -11.76 -0.73
CA ARG A 46 -4.16 -13.00 -0.50
C ARG A 46 -4.55 -14.09 -1.48
N GLN A 47 -5.85 -14.41 -1.58
CA GLN A 47 -6.35 -15.42 -2.50
C GLN A 47 -6.05 -15.07 -3.97
N THR A 48 -6.14 -13.78 -4.32
CA THR A 48 -5.83 -13.32 -5.68
C THR A 48 -4.35 -13.54 -6.02
N VAL A 49 -3.45 -13.22 -5.09
CA VAL A 49 -2.00 -13.39 -5.28
C VAL A 49 -1.62 -14.87 -5.29
N GLU A 50 -2.18 -15.70 -4.42
CA GLU A 50 -1.93 -17.15 -4.43
C GLU A 50 -2.33 -17.81 -5.73
N ARG A 51 -3.51 -17.44 -6.27
CA ARG A 51 -3.95 -17.91 -7.60
C ARG A 51 -3.00 -17.46 -8.69
N LEU A 52 -2.50 -16.22 -8.60
CA LEU A 52 -1.57 -15.69 -9.57
C LEU A 52 -0.23 -16.44 -9.55
N VAL A 53 0.33 -16.71 -8.35
CA VAL A 53 1.54 -17.51 -8.18
C VAL A 53 1.38 -18.89 -8.83
N ALA A 54 0.25 -19.56 -8.59
CA ALA A 54 -0.05 -20.85 -9.19
C ALA A 54 -0.19 -20.80 -10.73
N GLN A 55 -0.78 -19.72 -11.27
CA GLN A 55 -1.00 -19.55 -12.71
C GLN A 55 0.29 -19.20 -13.47
N VAL A 56 1.13 -18.33 -12.91
CA VAL A 56 2.40 -17.92 -13.52
C VAL A 56 3.44 -19.04 -13.44
N GLY A 57 3.34 -19.92 -12.44
CA GLY A 57 4.31 -20.99 -12.22
C GLY A 57 5.66 -20.51 -11.67
N ALA A 58 5.71 -19.27 -11.18
CA ALA A 58 6.87 -18.68 -10.50
C ALA A 58 6.73 -18.90 -8.99
N PRO A 59 7.59 -19.73 -8.35
CA PRO A 59 7.50 -19.98 -6.92
C PRO A 59 7.58 -18.69 -6.09
N ALA A 60 6.61 -18.47 -5.20
CA ALA A 60 6.64 -17.41 -4.20
C ALA A 60 5.84 -17.84 -2.97
N THR A 61 6.24 -17.36 -1.79
CA THR A 61 5.48 -17.55 -0.55
C THR A 61 4.58 -16.35 -0.35
N VAL A 62 3.28 -16.55 -0.14
CA VAL A 62 2.36 -15.46 0.18
C VAL A 62 2.07 -15.50 1.67
N GLU A 63 2.24 -14.36 2.34
CA GLU A 63 1.81 -14.17 3.72
C GLU A 63 0.93 -12.93 3.82
N ALA A 64 0.05 -12.90 4.82
CA ALA A 64 -0.86 -11.78 5.04
C ALA A 64 -0.90 -11.44 6.53
N SER A 65 -0.90 -10.14 6.84
CA SER A 65 -0.95 -9.65 8.22
C SER A 65 -1.82 -8.41 8.34
N LEU A 66 -2.61 -8.33 9.41
CA LEU A 66 -3.28 -7.09 9.82
C LEU A 66 -2.34 -6.17 10.62
N ASN A 67 -1.21 -6.70 11.08
CA ASN A 67 -0.21 -5.96 11.81
C ASN A 67 0.88 -5.44 10.85
N GLN A 68 1.03 -4.12 10.80
CA GLN A 68 2.00 -3.43 9.95
C GLN A 68 3.44 -3.85 10.23
N ARG A 69 3.84 -3.87 11.50
CA ARG A 69 5.20 -4.18 11.94
C ARG A 69 5.61 -5.59 11.55
N ASP A 70 4.71 -6.56 11.69
CA ASP A 70 4.96 -7.95 11.29
C ASP A 70 5.06 -8.09 9.77
N ALA A 71 4.24 -7.33 9.02
CA ALA A 71 4.30 -7.33 7.56
C ALA A 71 5.63 -6.81 7.01
N VAL A 72 6.23 -5.79 7.63
CA VAL A 72 7.52 -5.23 7.16
C VAL A 72 8.76 -5.90 7.74
N ARG A 73 8.63 -6.69 8.82
CA ARG A 73 9.76 -7.35 9.48
C ARG A 73 10.61 -8.16 8.48
N GLY A 74 11.89 -7.80 8.39
CA GLY A 74 12.86 -8.45 7.49
C GLY A 74 12.64 -8.20 5.99
N ALA A 75 11.77 -7.27 5.60
CA ALA A 75 11.58 -6.90 4.20
C ALA A 75 12.84 -6.27 3.60
N LYS A 76 13.05 -6.49 2.29
CA LYS A 76 14.04 -5.77 1.48
C LYS A 76 13.43 -4.61 0.70
N TYR A 77 12.15 -4.72 0.38
CA TYR A 77 11.38 -3.68 -0.28
C TYR A 77 10.05 -3.52 0.45
N VAL A 78 9.66 -2.28 0.72
CA VAL A 78 8.36 -1.93 1.30
C VAL A 78 7.65 -1.00 0.34
N ILE A 79 6.56 -1.49 -0.26
CA ILE A 79 5.73 -0.75 -1.21
C ILE A 79 4.55 -0.20 -0.43
N TYR A 80 4.45 1.12 -0.37
CA TYR A 80 3.40 1.82 0.36
C TYR A 80 2.34 2.34 -0.62
N ALA A 81 1.12 1.82 -0.51
CA ALA A 81 0.02 2.08 -1.44
C ALA A 81 -1.34 2.18 -0.71
N VAL A 82 -1.41 2.98 0.36
CA VAL A 82 -2.62 3.16 1.17
C VAL A 82 -3.50 4.34 0.71
N GLN A 83 -4.78 4.29 1.05
CA GLN A 83 -5.71 5.43 0.95
C GLN A 83 -6.41 5.65 2.29
N VAL A 84 -5.81 6.47 3.15
CA VAL A 84 -6.35 6.75 4.49
C VAL A 84 -7.69 7.48 4.36
N GLY A 85 -8.72 6.93 5.02
CA GLY A 85 -10.09 7.46 5.00
C GLY A 85 -10.92 7.08 3.76
N MET A 86 -10.34 6.35 2.80
CA MET A 86 -11.03 5.80 1.64
C MET A 86 -11.88 6.85 0.88
N HIS A 87 -12.97 6.43 0.25
CA HIS A 87 -13.84 7.29 -0.54
C HIS A 87 -14.48 8.42 0.28
N HIS A 88 -14.84 8.15 1.53
CA HIS A 88 -15.49 9.15 2.38
C HIS A 88 -14.61 10.36 2.62
N ALA A 89 -13.32 10.14 2.94
CA ALA A 89 -12.40 11.26 3.14
C ALA A 89 -12.16 12.04 1.84
N THR A 90 -12.12 11.36 0.69
CA THR A 90 -12.05 12.03 -0.62
C THR A 90 -13.24 12.97 -0.83
N LEU A 91 -14.46 12.57 -0.48
CA LEU A 91 -15.63 13.45 -0.58
C LEU A 91 -15.48 14.71 0.29
N LEU A 92 -14.96 14.56 1.51
CA LEU A 92 -14.67 15.71 2.38
C LEU A 92 -13.61 16.65 1.80
N ASP A 93 -12.59 16.07 1.14
CA ASP A 93 -11.54 16.82 0.45
C ASP A 93 -12.13 17.72 -0.66
N PHE A 94 -13.32 17.40 -1.21
CA PHE A 94 -14.06 18.25 -2.15
C PHE A 94 -15.13 19.15 -1.51
N ASP A 95 -15.91 18.59 -0.58
CA ASP A 95 -17.11 19.23 -0.08
C ASP A 95 -16.79 20.38 0.88
N ILE A 96 -15.70 20.27 1.64
CA ILE A 96 -15.27 21.32 2.55
C ILE A 96 -14.79 22.55 1.76
N PRO A 97 -13.82 22.47 0.82
CA PRO A 97 -13.41 23.64 0.04
C PRO A 97 -14.57 24.27 -0.76
N ARG A 98 -15.51 23.46 -1.26
CA ARG A 98 -16.69 23.94 -1.99
C ARG A 98 -17.55 24.87 -1.15
N LYS A 99 -17.69 24.62 0.17
CA LYS A 99 -18.43 25.51 1.10
C LYS A 99 -17.81 26.91 1.21
N TYR A 100 -16.51 27.03 0.91
CA TYR A 100 -15.76 28.28 0.92
C TYR A 100 -15.54 28.86 -0.49
N GLY A 101 -16.29 28.38 -1.50
CA GLY A 101 -16.21 28.89 -2.87
C GLY A 101 -15.09 28.31 -3.71
N LEU A 102 -14.27 27.40 -3.18
CA LEU A 102 -13.20 26.74 -3.93
C LEU A 102 -13.72 25.45 -4.58
N ARG A 103 -13.77 25.43 -5.92
CA ARG A 103 -14.03 24.21 -6.70
C ARG A 103 -12.71 23.65 -7.20
N GLN A 104 -12.46 22.38 -6.89
CA GLN A 104 -11.24 21.67 -7.27
C GLN A 104 -11.60 20.37 -7.99
N THR A 105 -10.67 19.90 -8.84
CA THR A 105 -10.65 18.52 -9.34
C THR A 105 -10.02 17.62 -8.27
N ILE A 106 -9.37 16.51 -8.63
CA ILE A 106 -8.85 15.52 -7.67
C ILE A 106 -8.05 16.15 -6.51
N ALA A 107 -7.20 17.14 -6.82
CA ALA A 107 -6.41 17.95 -5.89
C ALA A 107 -5.84 17.14 -4.71
N ASP A 108 -5.36 15.92 -4.95
CA ASP A 108 -4.90 14.99 -3.92
C ASP A 108 -3.38 15.12 -3.65
N THR A 109 -2.68 15.88 -4.48
CA THR A 109 -1.24 16.17 -4.35
C THR A 109 -0.99 17.63 -4.00
N LEU A 110 -1.67 18.55 -4.68
CA LEU A 110 -1.50 20.00 -4.54
C LEU A 110 -2.81 20.68 -4.12
N GLY A 111 -2.69 21.90 -3.61
CA GLY A 111 -3.84 22.71 -3.18
C GLY A 111 -4.45 22.22 -1.86
N VAL A 112 -5.67 22.69 -1.56
CA VAL A 112 -6.32 22.44 -0.25
C VAL A 112 -6.62 20.95 -0.03
N GLY A 113 -7.07 20.24 -1.08
CA GLY A 113 -7.25 18.78 -0.99
C GLY A 113 -5.95 18.03 -0.69
N GLY A 114 -4.83 18.48 -1.27
CA GLY A 114 -3.52 17.88 -1.05
C GLY A 114 -3.05 18.08 0.38
N ILE A 115 -3.32 19.26 0.95
CA ILE A 115 -3.08 19.56 2.37
C ILE A 115 -3.92 18.63 3.26
N PHE A 116 -5.23 18.49 3.00
CA PHE A 116 -6.10 17.63 3.81
C PHE A 116 -5.66 16.17 3.77
N ARG A 117 -5.31 15.70 2.56
CA ARG A 117 -4.78 14.35 2.39
C ARG A 117 -3.43 14.18 3.09
N GLY A 118 -2.53 15.15 2.97
CA GLY A 118 -1.22 15.16 3.64
C GLY A 118 -1.37 15.04 5.15
N LEU A 119 -2.20 15.89 5.77
CA LEU A 119 -2.46 15.87 7.21
C LEU A 119 -2.99 14.51 7.71
N ARG A 120 -3.76 13.81 6.88
CA ARG A 120 -4.33 12.50 7.19
C ARG A 120 -3.36 11.34 6.95
N THR A 121 -2.48 11.47 5.96
CA THR A 121 -1.67 10.36 5.44
C THR A 121 -0.23 10.36 5.98
N ILE A 122 0.38 11.54 6.16
CA ILE A 122 1.76 11.67 6.65
C ILE A 122 1.94 10.98 8.02
N PRO A 123 1.04 11.12 9.02
CA PRO A 123 1.20 10.44 10.30
C PRO A 123 1.24 8.90 10.18
N VAL A 124 0.45 8.32 9.27
CA VAL A 124 0.44 6.88 9.02
C VAL A 124 1.75 6.44 8.35
N MET A 125 2.25 7.21 7.39
CA MET A 125 3.54 6.96 6.75
C MET A 125 4.69 7.03 7.76
N LEU A 126 4.72 8.04 8.63
CA LEU A 126 5.75 8.18 9.66
C LEU A 126 5.73 7.01 10.65
N SER A 127 4.55 6.53 11.05
CA SER A 127 4.44 5.33 11.89
C SER A 127 5.01 4.08 11.22
N LEU A 128 4.80 3.90 9.91
CA LEU A 128 5.41 2.83 9.14
C LEU A 128 6.93 2.95 9.06
N LEU A 129 7.43 4.16 8.80
CA LEU A 129 8.87 4.40 8.72
C LEU A 129 9.58 4.12 10.06
N GLN A 130 8.96 4.48 11.19
CA GLN A 130 9.46 4.12 12.52
C GLN A 130 9.54 2.60 12.73
N ASP A 131 8.51 1.85 12.31
CA ASP A 131 8.59 0.39 12.34
C ASP A 131 9.74 -0.13 11.47
N MET A 132 9.89 0.41 10.25
CA MET A 132 10.93 0.01 9.31
C MET A 132 12.34 0.26 9.86
N GLU A 133 12.59 1.41 10.50
CA GLU A 133 13.87 1.71 11.16
C GLU A 133 14.28 0.64 12.17
N GLU A 134 13.31 0.02 12.86
CA GLU A 134 13.58 -1.00 13.87
C GLU A 134 13.64 -2.43 13.32
N VAL A 135 12.79 -2.79 12.35
CA VAL A 135 12.61 -4.20 11.93
C VAL A 135 13.09 -4.53 10.53
N CYS A 136 13.41 -3.52 9.71
CA CYS A 136 13.99 -3.67 8.38
C CYS A 136 14.74 -2.39 7.94
N PRO A 137 15.78 -1.94 8.67
CA PRO A 137 16.44 -0.65 8.44
C PRO A 137 17.09 -0.51 7.05
N ASP A 138 17.45 -1.62 6.41
CA ASP A 138 18.04 -1.63 5.07
C ASP A 138 17.00 -1.74 3.93
N ALA A 139 15.70 -1.73 4.26
CA ALA A 139 14.65 -1.87 3.26
C ALA A 139 14.50 -0.60 2.43
N LEU A 140 14.32 -0.77 1.11
CA LEU A 140 13.95 0.35 0.25
C LEU A 140 12.46 0.66 0.41
N PHE A 141 12.15 1.88 0.84
CA PHE A 141 10.80 2.42 0.90
C PHE A 141 10.36 2.97 -0.46
N LEU A 142 9.27 2.43 -1.00
CA LEU A 142 8.71 2.79 -2.29
C LEU A 142 7.32 3.41 -2.10
N ASN A 143 7.24 4.74 -2.16
CA ASN A 143 6.00 5.48 -1.96
C ASN A 143 5.17 5.57 -3.26
N TYR A 144 3.92 5.09 -3.21
CA TYR A 144 2.91 5.25 -4.26
C TYR A 144 1.69 6.05 -3.77
N VAL A 145 1.83 6.76 -2.65
CA VAL A 145 0.73 7.46 -1.99
C VAL A 145 0.90 8.97 -2.13
N ASN A 146 -0.13 9.62 -2.67
CA ASN A 146 -0.24 11.08 -2.68
C ASN A 146 -0.49 11.64 -1.25
N PRO A 147 -0.06 12.87 -0.95
CA PRO A 147 0.70 13.78 -1.83
C PRO A 147 2.14 13.31 -2.02
N MET A 148 2.56 13.20 -3.28
CA MET A 148 3.94 12.91 -3.70
C MET A 148 4.74 14.20 -3.86
#